data_AF-A0A3E0KNS3-F1
#
_entry.id   AF-A0A3E0KNS3-F1
#
_cell.length_a   1.000
_cell.length_b   1.000
_cell.length_c   1.000
_cell.angle_alpha   90.00
_cell.angle_beta   90.00
_cell.angle_gamma   90.00
#
_symmetry.space_group_name_H-M   'P 1'
#
loop_
_entity.id
_entity.type
_entity.pdbx_description
1 polymer ?
#
loop_
_entity_poly.entity_id
_entity_poly.type
_entity_poly.pdbx_seq_one_letter_code
_entity_poly.pdbx_strand_id
1 'polypeptide(L)'
;MTSKDQARRRVYAELRRLGAARFPFPIEGRIPNFRGAEAAARRLRQLDVYRRARGVKVNPDAPQLPVRRAALADGKTLYIPTPRLRGAFLRIRPQDVPPGELARAASLSHAARYGRPVTLAELARERPPIDLIVTGSVAVTRGGDRAGKGEGYGDLEYAILRELGYPHIPVATTVHPAQIVEDLEAGDHDLVVDYVVTPDEVIVTGSRRPRPEGIDWDRLPARALEEMPVLAELRALTWQRQSVPDVLAPGLAVVFVGLNPGRHSAAAGHHFAGPANHFWRLLAEAGFTPRQLAPSDDRLLPRWGIGITNLVSRPTRGEADLDWDEMLAAARDLRRKMADYRPRVVALLGKQVYRAYAGLARSAPVAWGLQPRQTVAGILEFL
;
A
#
# COMPACT_ATOMS: atom_id res chain seq x y z
N MET A 1 -18.49 -10.71 18.58
CA MET A 1 -17.30 -9.97 18.15
C MET A 1 -17.39 -8.56 18.69
N THR A 2 -16.52 -8.20 19.62
CA THR A 2 -16.40 -6.83 20.15
C THR A 2 -15.79 -5.91 19.09
N SER A 3 -16.36 -4.72 18.88
CA SER A 3 -15.78 -3.75 17.95
C SER A 3 -14.45 -3.19 18.48
N LYS A 4 -13.54 -2.83 17.58
CA LYS A 4 -12.22 -2.30 17.97
C LYS A 4 -12.31 -1.08 18.89
N ASP A 5 -13.28 -0.20 18.68
CA ASP A 5 -13.48 0.99 19.54
C ASP A 5 -14.00 0.63 20.94
N GLN A 6 -14.91 -0.34 21.03
CA GLN A 6 -15.36 -0.86 22.32
C GLN A 6 -14.19 -1.50 23.07
N ALA A 7 -13.39 -2.33 22.40
CA ALA A 7 -12.23 -2.97 22.99
C ALA A 7 -11.19 -1.95 23.49
N ARG A 8 -10.87 -0.92 22.68
CA ARG A 8 -9.98 0.18 23.10
C ARG A 8 -10.46 0.83 24.39
N ARG A 9 -11.73 1.25 24.45
CA ARG A 9 -12.31 1.91 25.63
C ARG A 9 -12.26 1.02 26.87
N ARG A 10 -12.61 -0.26 26.74
CA ARG A 10 -12.55 -1.24 27.83
C ARG A 10 -11.13 -1.39 28.36
N VAL A 11 -10.14 -1.56 27.48
CA VAL A 11 -8.74 -1.70 27.87
C VAL A 11 -8.21 -0.45 28.57
N TYR A 12 -8.51 0.76 28.06
CA TYR A 12 -8.07 1.99 28.73
C TYR A 12 -8.67 2.11 30.14
N ALA A 13 -9.95 1.80 30.30
CA ALA A 13 -10.61 1.78 31.62
C ALA A 13 -9.96 0.76 32.57
N GLU A 14 -9.67 -0.44 32.06
CA GLU A 14 -9.09 -1.50 32.88
C GLU A 14 -7.64 -1.20 33.30
N LEU A 15 -6.82 -0.67 32.40
CA LEU A 15 -5.45 -0.24 32.74
C LEU A 15 -5.43 0.87 33.79
N ARG A 16 -6.44 1.77 33.79
CA ARG A 16 -6.63 2.79 34.83
C ARG A 16 -7.06 2.15 36.15
N ARG A 17 -8.08 1.27 36.11
CA ARG A 17 -8.59 0.55 37.30
C ARG A 17 -7.49 -0.22 38.02
N LEU A 18 -6.59 -0.84 37.27
CA LEU A 18 -5.46 -1.62 37.80
C LEU A 18 -4.25 -0.76 38.23
N GLY A 19 -4.25 0.56 37.96
CA GLY A 19 -3.07 1.40 38.18
C GLY A 19 -1.84 0.97 37.35
N ALA A 20 -2.09 0.29 36.23
CA ALA A 20 -1.06 -0.30 35.37
C ALA A 20 -0.56 0.67 34.29
N ALA A 21 -1.35 1.69 33.93
CA ALA A 21 -0.99 2.69 32.93
C ALA A 21 0.23 3.53 33.35
N ARG A 22 1.10 3.86 32.39
CA ARG A 22 2.27 4.75 32.56
C ARG A 22 2.22 5.91 31.57
N PHE A 23 2.99 6.96 31.87
CA PHE A 23 3.23 8.07 30.95
C PHE A 23 3.67 7.55 29.56
N PRO A 24 3.18 8.14 28.44
CA PRO A 24 2.44 9.40 28.34
C PRO A 24 0.93 9.30 28.64
N PHE A 25 0.42 10.29 29.38
CA PHE A 25 -1.02 10.50 29.60
C PHE A 25 -1.54 11.65 28.72
N PRO A 26 -2.85 11.68 28.37
CA PRO A 26 -3.82 10.59 28.52
C PRO A 26 -3.43 9.38 27.65
N ILE A 27 -3.86 8.17 28.06
CA ILE A 27 -3.54 6.93 27.34
C ILE A 27 -4.47 6.71 26.14
N GLU A 28 -5.63 7.36 26.13
CA GLU A 28 -6.62 7.30 25.06
C GLU A 28 -6.03 7.87 23.76
N GLY A 29 -6.32 7.20 22.63
CA GLY A 29 -5.75 7.54 21.33
C GLY A 29 -4.28 7.13 21.15
N ARG A 30 -3.69 6.41 22.11
CA ARG A 30 -2.32 5.92 22.07
C ARG A 30 -2.27 4.41 22.23
N ILE A 31 -1.16 3.79 21.79
CA ILE A 31 -0.81 2.49 22.33
C ILE A 31 -0.39 2.72 23.79
N PRO A 32 -1.12 2.19 24.79
CA PRO A 32 -0.92 2.56 26.18
C PRO A 32 0.41 2.04 26.69
N ASN A 33 1.18 2.91 27.38
CA ASN A 33 2.34 2.45 28.12
C ASN A 33 1.90 1.80 29.44
N PHE A 34 2.65 0.80 29.90
CA PHE A 34 2.22 -0.03 31.03
C PHE A 34 3.36 -0.46 31.95
N ARG A 35 3.03 -0.72 33.21
CA ARG A 35 3.92 -1.35 34.19
C ARG A 35 4.26 -2.76 33.74
N GLY A 36 5.55 -3.06 33.58
CA GLY A 36 6.02 -4.36 33.11
C GLY A 36 6.45 -4.41 31.64
N ALA A 37 6.41 -3.29 30.90
CA ALA A 37 6.88 -3.23 29.51
C ALA A 37 8.33 -3.73 29.35
N GLU A 38 9.21 -3.43 30.30
CA GLU A 38 10.59 -3.92 30.33
C GLU A 38 10.67 -5.44 30.53
N ALA A 39 9.78 -6.03 31.33
CA ALA A 39 9.71 -7.47 31.52
C ALA A 39 9.17 -8.19 30.27
N ALA A 40 8.14 -7.64 29.63
CA ALA A 40 7.63 -8.14 28.36
C ALA A 40 8.71 -8.11 27.27
N ALA A 41 9.49 -7.03 27.18
CA ALA A 41 10.61 -6.94 26.25
C ALA A 41 11.71 -7.97 26.53
N ARG A 42 12.06 -8.21 27.82
CA ARG A 42 13.01 -9.28 28.18
C ARG A 42 12.53 -10.66 27.77
N ARG A 43 11.23 -10.94 27.88
CA ARG A 43 10.64 -12.22 27.47
C ARG A 43 10.60 -12.36 25.94
N LEU A 44 10.26 -11.30 25.21
CA LEU A 44 10.38 -11.27 23.75
C LEU A 44 11.81 -11.61 23.30
N ARG A 45 12.81 -11.08 24.01
CA ARG A 45 14.25 -11.30 23.75
C ARG A 45 14.68 -12.78 23.87
N GLN A 46 13.90 -13.59 24.58
CA GLN A 46 14.17 -15.03 24.75
C GLN A 46 13.64 -15.89 23.60
N LEU A 47 12.76 -15.35 22.75
CA LEU A 47 12.19 -16.10 21.63
C LEU A 47 13.20 -16.32 20.50
N ASP A 48 13.16 -17.50 19.90
CA ASP A 48 14.04 -17.84 18.78
C ASP A 48 13.86 -16.91 17.58
N VAL A 49 12.63 -16.47 17.32
CA VAL A 49 12.33 -15.49 16.26
C VAL A 49 13.07 -14.17 16.48
N TYR A 50 13.20 -13.73 17.73
CA TYR A 50 13.95 -12.53 18.07
C TYR A 50 15.45 -12.79 18.00
N ARG A 51 15.93 -13.91 18.55
CA ARG A 51 17.36 -14.25 18.58
C ARG A 51 17.95 -14.33 17.17
N ARG A 52 17.22 -14.94 16.23
CA ARG A 52 17.63 -15.10 14.82
C ARG A 52 17.55 -13.81 14.00
N ALA A 53 16.69 -12.86 14.39
CA ALA A 53 16.53 -11.62 13.65
C ALA A 53 17.81 -10.76 13.65
N ARG A 54 18.24 -10.29 12.48
CA ARG A 54 19.36 -9.35 12.32
C ARG A 54 18.86 -7.92 12.21
N GLY A 55 17.71 -7.72 11.57
CA GLY A 55 16.98 -6.46 11.59
C GLY A 55 15.60 -6.59 12.21
N VAL A 56 15.25 -5.64 13.07
CA VAL A 56 13.96 -5.62 13.76
C VAL A 56 13.29 -4.28 13.52
N LYS A 57 12.06 -4.32 13.02
CA LYS A 57 11.20 -3.15 12.96
C LYS A 57 10.43 -3.03 14.26
N VAL A 58 10.48 -1.87 14.92
CA VAL A 58 9.78 -1.64 16.19
C VAL A 58 9.00 -0.33 16.11
N ASN A 59 7.72 -0.37 16.48
CA ASN A 59 6.87 0.83 16.49
C ASN A 59 7.42 1.95 17.39
N PRO A 60 7.08 3.21 17.07
CA PRO A 60 7.59 4.36 17.81
C PRO A 60 7.01 4.49 19.23
N ASP A 61 5.89 3.82 19.52
CA ASP A 61 5.12 3.98 20.77
C ASP A 61 5.96 3.75 22.04
N ALA A 62 5.64 4.51 23.10
CA ALA A 62 6.31 4.46 24.39
C ALA A 62 6.49 3.05 24.99
N PRO A 63 5.47 2.15 25.01
CA PRO A 63 5.64 0.79 25.53
C PRO A 63 6.69 -0.05 24.78
N GLN A 64 7.05 0.34 23.55
CA GLN A 64 8.02 -0.39 22.72
C GLN A 64 9.45 0.15 22.87
N LEU A 65 9.68 1.20 23.67
CA LEU A 65 11.03 1.69 23.97
C LEU A 65 11.97 0.60 24.54
N PRO A 66 11.55 -0.25 25.49
CA PRO A 66 12.41 -1.32 26.00
C PRO A 66 12.83 -2.31 24.92
N VAL A 67 11.96 -2.61 23.95
CA VAL A 67 12.28 -3.50 22.81
C VAL A 67 13.32 -2.85 21.90
N ARG A 68 13.18 -1.55 21.59
CA ARG A 68 14.17 -0.81 20.78
C ARG A 68 15.55 -0.80 21.41
N ARG A 69 15.61 -0.58 22.72
CA ARG A 69 16.86 -0.64 23.49
C ARG A 69 17.49 -2.02 23.44
N ALA A 70 16.68 -3.07 23.64
CA ALA A 70 17.15 -4.45 23.56
C ALA A 70 17.71 -4.79 22.18
N ALA A 71 17.00 -4.42 21.10
CA ALA A 71 17.43 -4.68 19.73
C ALA A 71 18.82 -4.10 19.44
N LEU A 72 19.04 -2.82 19.77
CA LEU A 72 20.34 -2.17 19.59
C LEU A 72 21.43 -2.76 20.48
N ALA A 73 21.12 -3.06 21.75
CA ALA A 73 22.06 -3.69 22.68
C ALA A 73 22.47 -5.10 22.23
N ASP A 74 21.58 -5.82 21.53
CA ASP A 74 21.83 -7.14 20.98
C ASP A 74 22.49 -7.11 19.58
N GLY A 75 22.99 -5.95 19.13
CA GLY A 75 23.67 -5.83 17.84
C GLY A 75 22.74 -5.91 16.62
N LYS A 76 21.43 -5.76 16.81
CA LYS A 76 20.44 -5.81 15.71
C LYS A 76 20.25 -4.43 15.09
N THR A 77 20.06 -4.40 13.78
CA THR A 77 19.67 -3.17 13.08
C THR A 77 18.23 -2.83 13.44
N LEU A 78 18.01 -1.61 13.93
CA LEU A 78 16.70 -1.13 14.34
C LEU A 78 16.06 -0.30 13.22
N TYR A 79 14.81 -0.64 12.87
CA TYR A 79 13.98 0.12 11.95
C TYR A 79 12.79 0.71 12.71
N ILE A 80 12.64 2.03 12.66
CA ILE A 80 11.51 2.74 13.28
C ILE A 80 10.69 3.41 12.17
N PRO A 81 9.37 3.17 12.07
CA PRO A 81 8.54 3.87 11.10
C PRO A 81 8.65 5.39 11.24
N THR A 82 8.72 6.08 10.11
CA THR A 82 8.71 7.56 10.15
C THR A 82 7.28 8.06 10.42
N PRO A 83 7.11 9.22 11.09
CA PRO A 83 5.79 9.78 11.35
C PRO A 83 4.96 9.95 10.07
N ARG A 84 3.72 9.44 10.10
CA ARG A 84 2.76 9.45 8.96
C ARG A 84 3.34 8.87 7.66
N LEU A 85 4.37 8.02 7.76
CA LEU A 85 5.04 7.43 6.61
C LEU A 85 5.50 8.46 5.57
N ARG A 86 6.04 9.60 6.04
CA ARG A 86 6.68 10.59 5.16
C ARG A 86 7.94 10.03 4.45
N GLY A 87 8.52 8.99 5.02
CA GLY A 87 9.47 8.06 4.39
C GLY A 87 9.23 6.64 4.90
N ALA A 88 10.04 5.66 4.49
CA ALA A 88 9.81 4.27 4.91
C ALA A 88 10.17 4.06 6.40
N PHE A 89 11.46 4.03 6.73
CA PHE A 89 11.92 3.80 8.11
C PHE A 89 13.16 4.64 8.42
N LEU A 90 13.29 5.07 9.68
CA LEU A 90 14.56 5.47 10.26
C LEU A 90 15.35 4.20 10.60
N ARG A 91 16.50 4.01 9.98
CA ARG A 91 17.41 2.88 10.24
C ARG A 91 18.53 3.33 11.16
N ILE A 92 18.72 2.58 12.24
CA ILE A 92 19.83 2.74 13.18
C ILE A 92 20.59 1.42 13.21
N ARG A 93 21.86 1.45 12.79
CA ARG A 93 22.75 0.30 12.92
C ARG A 93 23.58 0.48 14.20
N PRO A 94 23.68 -0.52 15.08
CA PRO A 94 24.37 -0.37 16.36
C PRO A 94 25.85 0.00 16.21
N GLN A 95 26.51 -0.47 15.15
CA GLN A 95 27.90 -0.11 14.85
C GLN A 95 28.10 1.37 14.46
N ASP A 96 27.04 2.07 14.06
CA ASP A 96 27.10 3.50 13.73
C ASP A 96 26.84 4.38 14.97
N VAL A 97 26.48 3.78 16.11
CA VAL A 97 26.16 4.50 17.35
C VAL A 97 27.41 4.55 18.24
N PRO A 98 27.80 5.74 18.75
CA PRO A 98 28.93 5.85 19.67
C PRO A 98 28.79 4.94 20.90
N PRO A 99 29.89 4.39 21.43
CA PRO A 99 29.87 3.59 22.65
C PRO A 99 29.15 4.32 23.80
N GLY A 100 28.27 3.60 24.50
CA GLY A 100 27.45 4.16 25.59
C GLY A 100 26.17 4.90 25.16
N GLU A 101 25.97 5.18 23.86
CA GLU A 101 24.83 5.99 23.41
C GLU A 101 23.63 5.18 22.85
N LEU A 102 23.70 3.84 22.83
CA LEU A 102 22.63 2.97 22.31
C LEU A 102 21.26 3.25 22.95
N ALA A 103 21.23 3.52 24.26
CA ALA A 103 19.99 3.83 24.96
C ALA A 103 19.36 5.16 24.51
N ARG A 104 20.18 6.14 24.12
CA ARG A 104 19.73 7.42 23.54
C ARG A 104 19.26 7.20 22.10
N ALA A 105 20.00 6.42 21.31
CA ALA A 105 19.64 6.09 19.93
C ALA A 105 18.26 5.40 19.82
N ALA A 106 17.89 4.57 20.79
CA ALA A 106 16.56 3.95 20.85
C ALA A 106 15.41 4.92 21.17
N SER A 107 15.69 6.11 21.71
CA SER A 107 14.69 7.10 22.12
C SER A 107 14.27 7.98 20.96
N LEU A 108 12.96 8.15 20.73
CA LEU A 108 12.45 8.96 19.61
C LEU A 108 12.97 10.39 19.59
N SER A 109 13.18 11.01 20.76
CA SER A 109 13.66 12.39 20.85
C SER A 109 15.08 12.57 20.30
N HIS A 110 15.85 11.48 20.17
CA HIS A 110 17.24 11.52 19.73
C HIS A 110 17.53 10.60 18.55
N ALA A 111 16.64 9.65 18.23
CA ALA A 111 16.85 8.62 17.23
C ALA A 111 17.33 9.17 15.88
N ALA A 112 16.80 10.32 15.45
CA ALA A 112 17.18 10.96 14.20
C ALA A 112 18.65 11.44 14.15
N ARG A 113 19.32 11.64 15.29
CA ARG A 113 20.75 11.97 15.37
C ARG A 113 21.64 10.76 15.05
N TYR A 114 21.14 9.56 15.29
CA TYR A 114 21.90 8.31 15.19
C TYR A 114 21.49 7.45 14.01
N GLY A 115 20.29 7.67 13.48
CA GLY A 115 19.76 6.94 12.35
C GLY A 115 19.74 7.79 11.10
N ARG A 116 19.58 7.09 9.97
CA ARG A 116 19.26 7.74 8.69
C ARG A 116 17.91 7.25 8.18
N PRO A 117 17.10 8.12 7.56
CA PRO A 117 15.97 7.65 6.76
C PRO A 117 16.47 6.69 5.68
N VAL A 118 15.70 5.63 5.45
CA VAL A 118 15.90 4.68 4.36
C VAL A 118 14.69 4.75 3.45
N THR A 119 14.96 4.84 2.15
CA THR A 119 13.95 4.88 1.08
C THR A 119 13.39 3.49 0.80
N LEU A 120 12.21 3.41 0.17
CA LEU A 120 11.70 2.12 -0.29
C LEU A 120 12.62 1.51 -1.36
N ALA A 121 13.23 2.35 -2.20
CA ALA A 121 14.16 1.89 -3.22
C ALA A 121 15.38 1.17 -2.63
N GLU A 122 15.94 1.66 -1.52
CA GLU A 122 17.00 0.97 -0.80
C GLU A 122 16.52 -0.34 -0.17
N LEU A 123 15.36 -0.33 0.49
CA LEU A 123 14.76 -1.53 1.09
C LEU A 123 14.38 -2.60 0.06
N ALA A 124 14.08 -2.21 -1.17
CA ALA A 124 13.76 -3.16 -2.25
C ALA A 124 14.99 -3.93 -2.74
N ARG A 125 16.17 -3.30 -2.68
CA ARG A 125 17.47 -3.88 -3.10
C ARG A 125 18.08 -4.74 -2.00
N GLU A 126 17.96 -4.31 -0.76
CA GLU A 126 18.36 -5.09 0.41
C GLU A 126 17.26 -6.15 0.65
N ARG A 127 17.49 -7.45 0.41
CA ARG A 127 16.46 -8.51 0.57
C ARG A 127 16.88 -9.66 1.49
N PRO A 128 16.14 -9.96 2.59
CA PRO A 128 15.39 -9.04 3.45
C PRO A 128 16.26 -8.54 4.64
N PRO A 129 16.29 -7.23 4.91
CA PRO A 129 16.98 -6.64 6.07
C PRO A 129 16.10 -6.51 7.32
N ILE A 130 14.80 -6.86 7.25
CA ILE A 130 13.87 -6.86 8.39
C ILE A 130 13.34 -8.29 8.56
N ASP A 131 13.66 -8.89 9.70
CA ASP A 131 13.36 -10.29 10.00
C ASP A 131 12.26 -10.47 11.06
N LEU A 132 11.96 -9.39 11.80
CA LEU A 132 10.94 -9.38 12.85
C LEU A 132 10.27 -8.00 12.91
N ILE A 133 8.94 -7.99 13.05
CA ILE A 133 8.16 -6.80 13.32
C ILE A 133 7.63 -6.85 14.75
N VAL A 134 7.83 -5.78 15.51
CA VAL A 134 7.22 -5.56 16.82
C VAL A 134 6.25 -4.40 16.74
N THR A 135 4.97 -4.71 16.80
CA THR A 135 3.87 -3.75 16.66
C THR A 135 3.23 -3.44 18.01
N GLY A 136 2.81 -2.19 18.19
CA GLY A 136 2.02 -1.79 19.35
C GLY A 136 0.54 -2.15 19.17
N SER A 137 -0.08 -2.64 20.23
CA SER A 137 -1.51 -2.97 20.26
C SER A 137 -2.17 -2.29 21.45
N VAL A 138 -3.37 -1.73 21.26
CA VAL A 138 -4.23 -1.31 22.37
C VAL A 138 -4.89 -2.54 22.96
N ALA A 139 -5.55 -3.35 22.12
CA ALA A 139 -6.15 -4.62 22.49
C ALA A 139 -5.63 -5.73 21.55
N VAL A 140 -5.58 -6.96 22.05
CA VAL A 140 -5.17 -8.14 21.26
C VAL A 140 -5.88 -9.39 21.77
N THR A 141 -6.26 -10.32 20.89
CA THR A 141 -6.81 -11.62 21.29
C THR A 141 -5.69 -12.64 21.46
N ARG A 142 -5.96 -13.73 22.18
CA ARG A 142 -5.02 -14.88 22.23
C ARG A 142 -4.82 -15.52 20.84
N GLY A 143 -5.79 -15.36 19.93
CA GLY A 143 -5.73 -15.80 18.53
C GLY A 143 -4.99 -14.86 17.59
N GLY A 144 -4.48 -13.72 18.09
CA GLY A 144 -3.61 -12.81 17.35
C GLY A 144 -4.30 -11.67 16.60
N ASP A 145 -5.64 -11.56 16.66
CA ASP A 145 -6.34 -10.36 16.18
C ASP A 145 -5.96 -9.18 17.08
N ARG A 146 -5.77 -8.00 16.49
CA ARG A 146 -5.32 -6.81 17.24
C ARG A 146 -6.10 -5.57 16.86
N ALA A 147 -6.18 -4.65 17.83
CA ALA A 147 -6.60 -3.28 17.61
C ALA A 147 -5.44 -2.34 17.93
N GLY A 148 -4.90 -1.66 16.91
CA GLY A 148 -4.01 -0.50 17.11
C GLY A 148 -4.78 0.74 17.57
N LYS A 149 -4.12 1.90 17.59
CA LYS A 149 -4.73 3.19 18.01
C LYS A 149 -5.80 3.77 17.06
N GLY A 150 -5.98 3.19 15.87
CA GLY A 150 -7.07 3.55 14.93
C GLY A 150 -6.64 4.20 13.62
N GLU A 151 -5.34 4.45 13.42
CA GLU A 151 -4.82 5.15 12.23
C GLU A 151 -4.50 4.23 11.04
N GLY A 152 -4.46 2.90 11.22
CA GLY A 152 -4.16 1.94 10.15
C GLY A 152 -2.69 1.87 9.67
N TYR A 153 -1.80 2.74 10.17
CA TYR A 153 -0.40 2.78 9.70
C TYR A 153 0.36 1.45 9.86
N GLY A 154 0.14 0.71 10.95
CA GLY A 154 0.84 -0.55 11.16
C GLY A 154 0.49 -1.63 10.13
N ASP A 155 -0.73 -1.62 9.62
CA ASP A 155 -1.20 -2.54 8.58
C ASP A 155 -0.62 -2.13 7.23
N LEU A 156 -0.60 -0.82 6.96
CA LEU A 156 0.01 -0.23 5.76
C LEU A 156 1.52 -0.47 5.69
N GLU A 157 2.25 -0.33 6.80
CA GLU A 157 3.69 -0.61 6.88
C GLU A 157 4.01 -2.07 6.49
N TYR A 158 3.20 -3.03 6.94
CA TYR A 158 3.37 -4.43 6.58
C TYR A 158 3.06 -4.67 5.09
N ALA A 159 1.97 -4.09 4.60
CA ALA A 159 1.58 -4.16 3.19
C ALA A 159 2.66 -3.58 2.25
N ILE A 160 3.27 -2.45 2.62
CA ILE A 160 4.39 -1.84 1.88
C ILE A 160 5.56 -2.84 1.77
N LEU A 161 5.95 -3.49 2.87
CA LEU A 161 7.05 -4.46 2.84
C LEU A 161 6.74 -5.66 1.94
N ARG A 162 5.50 -6.13 1.93
CA ARG A 162 5.04 -7.21 1.03
C ARG A 162 5.10 -6.80 -0.44
N GLU A 163 4.70 -5.58 -0.76
CA GLU A 163 4.81 -5.02 -2.12
C GLU A 163 6.27 -4.96 -2.61
N LEU A 164 7.21 -4.63 -1.72
CA LEU A 164 8.64 -4.65 -2.02
C LEU A 164 9.23 -6.06 -2.21
N GLY A 165 8.43 -7.10 -1.93
CA GLY A 165 8.80 -8.51 -2.11
C GLY A 165 9.42 -9.16 -0.88
N TYR A 166 9.27 -8.56 0.32
CA TYR A 166 9.66 -9.24 1.55
C TYR A 166 8.77 -10.45 1.75
N PRO A 167 9.27 -11.59 2.29
CA PRO A 167 8.44 -12.73 2.65
C PRO A 167 7.47 -12.37 3.80
N HIS A 168 6.65 -13.33 4.25
CA HIS A 168 5.93 -13.14 5.51
C HIS A 168 6.92 -12.94 6.64
N ILE A 169 6.83 -11.79 7.30
CA ILE A 169 7.69 -11.45 8.43
C ILE A 169 6.94 -11.80 9.71
N PRO A 170 7.55 -12.54 10.64
CA PRO A 170 6.95 -12.77 11.95
C PRO A 170 6.62 -11.46 12.67
N VAL A 171 5.47 -11.43 13.34
CA VAL A 171 4.94 -10.23 14.02
C VAL A 171 4.73 -10.53 15.49
N ALA A 172 5.36 -9.75 16.36
CA ALA A 172 5.15 -9.79 17.79
C ALA A 172 4.48 -8.51 18.29
N THR A 173 3.80 -8.60 19.43
CA THR A 173 3.35 -7.44 20.20
C THR A 173 3.74 -7.63 21.67
N THR A 174 4.15 -6.55 22.32
CA THR A 174 4.35 -6.53 23.77
C THR A 174 3.23 -5.71 24.42
N VAL A 175 2.53 -6.32 25.39
CA VAL A 175 1.33 -5.75 25.99
C VAL A 175 1.23 -6.11 27.48
N HIS A 176 0.42 -5.36 28.23
CA HIS A 176 -0.03 -5.75 29.56
C HIS A 176 -1.11 -6.86 29.48
N PRO A 177 -1.25 -7.77 30.46
CA PRO A 177 -2.30 -8.79 30.45
C PRO A 177 -3.72 -8.22 30.28
N ALA A 178 -4.00 -7.05 30.87
CA ALA A 178 -5.28 -6.34 30.71
C ALA A 178 -5.61 -5.87 29.28
N GLN A 179 -4.64 -5.92 28.37
CA GLN A 179 -4.85 -5.62 26.95
C GLN A 179 -5.25 -6.86 26.15
N ILE A 180 -5.21 -8.05 26.76
CA ILE A 180 -5.69 -9.29 26.15
C ILE A 180 -7.20 -9.33 26.31
N VAL A 181 -7.92 -9.38 25.18
CA VAL A 181 -9.38 -9.45 25.13
C VAL A 181 -9.83 -10.78 24.54
N GLU A 182 -11.09 -11.16 24.79
CA GLU A 182 -11.64 -12.43 24.33
C GLU A 182 -11.82 -12.47 22.81
N ASP A 183 -12.44 -11.42 22.25
CA ASP A 183 -12.72 -11.32 20.82
C ASP A 183 -12.49 -9.90 20.28
N LEU A 184 -12.23 -9.80 18.97
CA LEU A 184 -12.08 -8.54 18.25
C LEU A 184 -12.60 -8.68 16.83
N GLU A 185 -13.49 -7.79 16.42
CA GLU A 185 -13.78 -7.59 14.99
C GLU A 185 -12.48 -7.29 14.24
N ALA A 186 -12.23 -8.05 13.18
CA ALA A 186 -11.08 -7.84 12.32
C ALA A 186 -11.44 -8.13 10.86
N GLY A 187 -10.96 -7.27 9.96
CA GLY A 187 -11.11 -7.36 8.52
C GLY A 187 -9.91 -8.03 7.85
N ASP A 188 -10.05 -8.25 6.54
CA ASP A 188 -9.10 -9.07 5.77
C ASP A 188 -7.72 -8.43 5.56
N HIS A 189 -7.60 -7.13 5.82
CA HIS A 189 -6.34 -6.37 5.72
C HIS A 189 -5.79 -5.98 7.09
N ASP A 190 -6.34 -6.50 8.18
CA ASP A 190 -5.77 -6.26 9.50
C ASP A 190 -4.53 -7.13 9.73
N LEU A 191 -3.45 -6.52 10.20
CA LEU A 191 -2.27 -7.26 10.58
C LEU A 191 -2.54 -8.07 11.84
N VAL A 192 -2.46 -9.39 11.73
CA VAL A 192 -2.45 -10.31 12.87
C VAL A 192 -1.05 -10.51 13.43
N VAL A 193 -0.96 -10.84 14.72
CA VAL A 193 0.31 -11.12 15.40
C VAL A 193 0.54 -12.62 15.59
N ASP A 194 1.78 -13.07 15.45
CA ASP A 194 2.24 -14.42 15.74
C ASP A 194 2.49 -14.66 17.23
N TYR A 195 2.94 -13.59 17.91
CA TYR A 195 3.35 -13.65 19.31
C TYR A 195 2.73 -12.50 20.11
N VAL A 196 1.99 -12.86 21.17
CA VAL A 196 1.57 -11.91 22.21
C VAL A 196 2.46 -12.13 23.42
N VAL A 197 3.23 -11.12 23.80
CA VAL A 197 4.19 -11.20 24.89
C VAL A 197 3.80 -10.26 26.02
N THR A 198 3.63 -10.82 27.22
CA THR A 198 3.32 -10.07 28.44
C THR A 198 4.49 -10.12 29.44
N PRO A 199 4.39 -9.40 30.58
CA PRO A 199 5.34 -9.53 31.68
C PRO A 199 5.39 -10.93 32.31
N ASP A 200 4.42 -11.81 32.03
CA ASP A 200 4.28 -13.09 32.71
C ASP A 200 4.27 -14.29 31.73
N GLU A 201 3.74 -14.13 30.52
CA GLU A 201 3.56 -15.21 29.55
C GLU A 201 3.97 -14.84 28.11
N VAL A 202 4.19 -15.87 27.28
CA VAL A 202 4.22 -15.76 25.81
C VAL A 202 3.09 -16.62 25.26
N ILE A 203 2.29 -16.04 24.37
CA ILE A 203 1.26 -16.75 23.61
C ILE A 203 1.69 -16.80 22.16
N VAL A 204 1.86 -18.01 21.63
CA VAL A 204 1.99 -18.26 20.20
C VAL A 204 0.58 -18.41 19.64
N THR A 205 0.17 -17.51 18.75
CA THR A 205 -1.26 -17.34 18.44
C THR A 205 -1.83 -18.41 17.52
N GLY A 206 -0.98 -19.02 16.68
CA GLY A 206 -1.41 -20.01 15.69
C GLY A 206 -2.41 -19.48 14.66
N SER A 207 -2.47 -18.15 14.47
CA SER A 207 -3.46 -17.50 13.61
C SER A 207 -3.36 -18.00 12.17
N ARG A 208 -4.49 -18.45 11.62
CA ARG A 208 -4.63 -18.86 10.21
C ARG A 208 -5.22 -17.76 9.33
N ARG A 209 -5.47 -16.58 9.89
CA ARG A 209 -6.06 -15.47 9.16
C ARG A 209 -5.11 -14.96 8.08
N PRO A 210 -5.65 -14.50 6.94
CA PRO A 210 -4.84 -13.80 5.96
C PRO A 210 -4.24 -12.54 6.59
N ARG A 211 -3.01 -12.24 6.17
CA ARG A 211 -2.33 -10.97 6.46
C ARG A 211 -2.40 -10.09 5.22
N PRO A 212 -2.10 -8.78 5.33
CA PRO A 212 -1.94 -7.96 4.14
C PRO A 212 -0.88 -8.58 3.22
N GLU A 213 -1.26 -8.91 1.98
CA GLU A 213 -0.35 -9.41 0.95
C GLU A 213 0.28 -8.29 0.12
N GLY A 214 -0.24 -7.08 0.28
CA GLY A 214 0.17 -5.90 -0.45
C GLY A 214 -0.79 -4.75 -0.17
N ILE A 215 -0.66 -3.67 -0.92
CA ILE A 215 -1.51 -2.50 -0.78
C ILE A 215 -2.77 -2.72 -1.60
N ASP A 216 -3.93 -2.62 -0.95
CA ASP A 216 -5.20 -2.50 -1.66
C ASP A 216 -5.36 -1.04 -2.12
N TRP A 217 -4.90 -0.77 -3.35
CA TRP A 217 -4.90 0.56 -3.93
C TRP A 217 -6.31 1.12 -4.16
N ASP A 218 -7.31 0.25 -4.30
CA ASP A 218 -8.70 0.65 -4.52
C ASP A 218 -9.39 1.08 -3.21
N ARG A 219 -8.95 0.53 -2.08
CA ARG A 219 -9.45 0.91 -0.74
C ARG A 219 -8.74 2.11 -0.11
N LEU A 220 -7.64 2.59 -0.71
CA LEU A 220 -6.95 3.77 -0.20
C LEU A 220 -7.80 5.03 -0.43
N PRO A 221 -8.01 5.87 0.61
CA PRO A 221 -8.70 7.13 0.41
C PRO A 221 -7.85 8.04 -0.49
N ALA A 222 -8.49 8.84 -1.35
CA ALA A 222 -7.78 9.67 -2.34
C ALA A 222 -6.67 10.55 -1.72
N ARG A 223 -6.92 11.11 -0.52
CA ARG A 223 -5.96 11.91 0.25
C ARG A 223 -4.72 11.15 0.73
N ALA A 224 -4.75 9.82 0.79
CA ALA A 224 -3.62 9.03 1.30
C ALA A 224 -2.36 9.21 0.46
N LEU A 225 -2.49 9.33 -0.87
CA LEU A 225 -1.36 9.57 -1.77
C LEU A 225 -0.74 10.96 -1.55
N GLU A 226 -1.56 11.95 -1.18
CA GLU A 226 -1.10 13.32 -0.87
C GLU A 226 -0.43 13.37 0.52
N GLU A 227 -1.01 12.69 1.50
CA GLU A 227 -0.53 12.71 2.89
C GLU A 227 0.70 11.83 3.12
N MET A 228 0.89 10.78 2.32
CA MET A 228 1.92 9.76 2.50
C MET A 228 2.78 9.59 1.24
N PRO A 229 3.86 10.40 1.09
CA PRO A 229 4.79 10.32 -0.03
C PRO A 229 5.34 8.92 -0.32
N VAL A 230 5.46 8.07 0.71
CA VAL A 230 5.93 6.69 0.57
C VAL A 230 5.04 5.86 -0.38
N LEU A 231 3.74 6.16 -0.47
CA LEU A 231 2.82 5.44 -1.34
C LEU A 231 3.07 5.79 -2.81
N ALA A 232 3.36 7.06 -3.10
CA ALA A 232 3.75 7.48 -4.44
C ALA A 232 5.10 6.86 -4.85
N GLU A 233 6.08 6.82 -3.93
CA GLU A 233 7.36 6.12 -4.16
C GLU A 233 7.13 4.63 -4.44
N LEU A 234 6.31 3.96 -3.62
CA LEU A 234 6.00 2.55 -3.79
C LEU A 234 5.36 2.28 -5.15
N ARG A 235 4.40 3.10 -5.56
CA ARG A 235 3.71 2.98 -6.84
C ARG A 235 4.66 3.17 -8.02
N ALA A 236 5.62 4.10 -7.89
CA ALA A 236 6.67 4.30 -8.89
C ALA A 236 7.66 3.12 -8.96
N LEU A 237 7.96 2.46 -7.83
CA LEU A 237 8.83 1.28 -7.78
C LEU A 237 8.13 0.02 -8.28
N THR A 238 6.84 -0.12 -8.00
CA THR A 238 6.03 -1.30 -8.33
C THR A 238 5.15 -1.09 -9.56
N TRP A 239 5.42 -0.06 -10.38
CA TRP A 239 4.55 0.38 -11.48
C TRP A 239 4.14 -0.74 -12.45
N GLN A 240 4.97 -1.77 -12.63
CA GLN A 240 4.67 -2.94 -13.47
C GLN A 240 3.49 -3.78 -12.95
N ARG A 241 3.19 -3.70 -11.65
CA ARG A 241 2.06 -4.37 -10.98
C ARG A 241 0.86 -3.45 -10.79
N GLN A 242 0.98 -2.18 -11.16
CA GLN A 242 -0.09 -1.20 -10.99
C GLN A 242 -1.06 -1.29 -12.16
N SER A 243 -2.28 -0.82 -11.96
CA SER A 243 -3.26 -0.62 -13.02
C SER A 243 -3.67 0.85 -13.07
N VAL A 244 -4.19 1.27 -14.22
CA VAL A 244 -4.84 2.58 -14.38
C VAL A 244 -6.33 2.31 -14.50
N PRO A 245 -7.16 2.76 -13.53
CA PRO A 245 -8.60 2.54 -13.54
C PRO A 245 -9.26 3.10 -14.81
N ASP A 246 -10.27 2.40 -15.31
CA ASP A 246 -11.08 2.89 -16.42
C ASP A 246 -11.88 4.14 -16.02
N VAL A 247 -12.02 5.07 -16.96
CA VAL A 247 -12.95 6.20 -16.85
C VAL A 247 -14.07 5.96 -17.85
N LEU A 248 -15.12 5.26 -17.39
CA LEU A 248 -16.26 4.86 -18.21
C LEU A 248 -17.58 5.18 -17.51
N ALA A 249 -18.57 5.56 -18.30
CA ALA A 249 -19.95 5.76 -17.90
C ALA A 249 -20.88 5.33 -19.06
N PRO A 250 -22.15 5.00 -18.80
CA PRO A 250 -23.09 4.65 -19.86
C PRO A 250 -23.34 5.82 -20.81
N GLY A 251 -23.45 5.56 -22.13
CA GLY A 251 -23.93 6.52 -23.12
C GLY A 251 -22.99 7.68 -23.45
N LEU A 252 -21.68 7.53 -23.20
CA LEU A 252 -20.69 8.54 -23.53
C LEU A 252 -20.65 8.84 -25.05
N ALA A 253 -20.32 10.09 -25.41
CA ALA A 253 -20.17 10.50 -26.80
C ALA A 253 -18.95 9.84 -27.46
N VAL A 254 -17.83 9.74 -26.73
CA VAL A 254 -16.62 9.08 -27.21
C VAL A 254 -15.88 8.38 -26.07
N VAL A 255 -15.31 7.21 -26.34
CA VAL A 255 -14.31 6.57 -25.47
C VAL A 255 -12.98 6.50 -26.22
N PHE A 256 -11.96 7.14 -25.67
CA PHE A 256 -10.59 7.03 -26.17
C PHE A 256 -9.91 5.78 -25.61
N VAL A 257 -9.32 4.98 -26.50
CA VAL A 257 -8.69 3.71 -26.16
C VAL A 257 -7.20 3.79 -26.49
N GLY A 258 -6.38 3.85 -25.44
CA GLY A 258 -4.93 3.69 -25.55
C GLY A 258 -4.53 2.23 -25.74
N LEU A 259 -3.25 1.98 -26.04
CA LEU A 259 -2.71 0.63 -26.09
C LEU A 259 -2.68 0.01 -24.68
N ASN A 260 -1.86 0.58 -23.80
CA ASN A 260 -1.67 0.15 -22.43
C ASN A 260 -0.98 1.25 -21.59
N PRO A 261 -1.02 1.19 -20.26
CA PRO A 261 -0.32 2.15 -19.42
C PRO A 261 1.21 2.06 -19.57
N GLY A 262 1.86 3.17 -19.93
CA GLY A 262 3.31 3.29 -19.75
C GLY A 262 3.70 3.51 -18.29
N ARG A 263 5.01 3.43 -17.98
CA ARG A 263 5.55 3.64 -16.60
C ARG A 263 4.94 4.83 -15.86
N HIS A 264 4.91 6.01 -16.48
CA HIS A 264 4.40 7.22 -15.83
C HIS A 264 2.90 7.13 -15.54
N SER A 265 2.11 6.61 -16.47
CA SER A 265 0.68 6.39 -16.28
C SER A 265 0.38 5.38 -15.18
N ALA A 266 1.08 4.25 -15.16
CA ALA A 266 0.91 3.24 -14.13
C ALA A 266 1.35 3.73 -12.73
N ALA A 267 2.46 4.48 -12.67
CA ALA A 267 2.96 5.08 -11.43
C ALA A 267 2.04 6.20 -10.91
N ALA A 268 1.48 7.03 -11.80
CA ALA A 268 0.57 8.11 -11.42
C ALA A 268 -0.86 7.61 -11.17
N GLY A 269 -1.26 6.52 -11.81
CA GLY A 269 -2.63 6.03 -11.81
C GLY A 269 -3.59 6.73 -12.73
N HIS A 270 -3.05 7.42 -13.73
CA HIS A 270 -3.80 8.28 -14.62
C HIS A 270 -3.43 7.98 -16.07
N HIS A 271 -4.44 8.01 -16.93
CA HIS A 271 -4.22 7.77 -18.36
C HIS A 271 -3.36 8.88 -18.97
N PHE A 272 -2.46 8.48 -19.87
CA PHE A 272 -1.62 9.39 -20.65
C PHE A 272 -0.80 10.41 -19.83
N ALA A 273 -0.32 10.02 -18.64
CA ALA A 273 0.39 10.90 -17.71
C ALA A 273 1.88 11.09 -18.02
N GLY A 274 2.37 10.53 -19.13
CA GLY A 274 3.77 10.69 -19.54
C GLY A 274 4.04 12.11 -20.05
N PRO A 275 5.20 12.73 -19.73
CA PRO A 275 5.50 14.11 -20.11
C PRO A 275 5.60 14.32 -21.63
N ALA A 276 5.95 13.27 -22.38
CA ALA A 276 6.00 13.29 -23.84
C ALA A 276 4.64 12.99 -24.50
N ASN A 277 3.59 12.69 -23.71
CA ASN A 277 2.29 12.35 -24.25
C ASN A 277 1.46 13.62 -24.51
N HIS A 278 0.89 13.73 -25.70
CA HIS A 278 0.14 14.92 -26.12
C HIS A 278 -1.38 14.80 -25.92
N PHE A 279 -1.90 13.68 -25.42
CA PHE A 279 -3.34 13.41 -25.33
C PHE A 279 -4.12 14.56 -24.69
N TRP A 280 -3.72 14.99 -23.48
CA TRP A 280 -4.44 16.03 -22.73
C TRP A 280 -4.44 17.39 -23.42
N ARG A 281 -3.33 17.74 -24.09
CA ARG A 281 -3.23 18.96 -24.90
C ARG A 281 -4.14 18.87 -26.12
N LEU A 282 -4.02 17.79 -26.89
CA LEU A 282 -4.80 17.59 -28.13
C LEU A 282 -6.29 17.46 -27.87
N LEU A 283 -6.70 16.87 -26.74
CA LEU A 283 -8.10 16.79 -26.32
C LEU A 283 -8.71 18.20 -26.18
N ALA A 284 -7.98 19.12 -25.54
CA ALA A 284 -8.41 20.50 -25.35
C ALA A 284 -8.35 21.31 -26.66
N GLU A 285 -7.26 21.19 -27.42
CA GLU A 285 -7.10 21.89 -28.71
C GLU A 285 -8.16 21.47 -29.74
N ALA A 286 -8.59 20.20 -29.70
CA ALA A 286 -9.68 19.70 -30.53
C ALA A 286 -11.09 20.08 -30.01
N GLY A 287 -11.18 20.81 -28.89
CA GLY A 287 -12.45 21.33 -28.35
C GLY A 287 -13.29 20.31 -27.58
N PHE A 288 -12.74 19.14 -27.22
CA PHE A 288 -13.46 18.17 -26.39
C PHE A 288 -13.64 18.64 -24.94
N THR A 289 -12.71 19.46 -24.44
CA THR A 289 -12.76 20.07 -23.11
C THR A 289 -12.54 21.58 -23.19
N PRO A 290 -13.13 22.38 -22.27
CA PRO A 290 -13.03 23.84 -22.31
C PRO A 290 -11.62 24.38 -22.02
N ARG A 291 -10.74 23.55 -21.47
CA ARG A 291 -9.33 23.83 -21.16
C ARG A 291 -8.54 22.54 -21.16
N GLN A 292 -7.21 22.65 -21.14
CA GLN A 292 -6.34 21.51 -20.85
C GLN A 292 -6.53 21.07 -19.39
N LEU A 293 -6.82 19.78 -19.22
CA LEU A 293 -6.92 19.12 -17.92
C LEU A 293 -5.58 18.48 -17.55
N ALA A 294 -5.32 18.33 -16.25
CA ALA A 294 -4.20 17.51 -15.80
C ALA A 294 -4.60 16.02 -15.88
N PRO A 295 -3.64 15.08 -15.97
CA PRO A 295 -3.97 13.65 -15.92
C PRO A 295 -4.78 13.25 -14.69
N SER A 296 -4.53 13.89 -13.54
CA SER A 296 -5.27 13.67 -12.29
C SER A 296 -6.75 14.10 -12.34
N ASP A 297 -7.13 14.88 -13.35
CA ASP A 297 -8.50 15.34 -13.57
C ASP A 297 -9.31 14.37 -14.45
N ASP A 298 -8.76 13.19 -14.81
CA ASP A 298 -9.37 12.25 -15.75
C ASP A 298 -10.80 11.83 -15.38
N ARG A 299 -11.09 11.68 -14.09
CA ARG A 299 -12.43 11.37 -13.57
C ARG A 299 -13.49 12.45 -13.84
N LEU A 300 -13.11 13.65 -14.28
CA LEU A 300 -14.05 14.70 -14.68
C LEU A 300 -14.57 14.52 -16.11
N LEU A 301 -13.88 13.74 -16.95
CA LEU A 301 -14.19 13.59 -18.38
C LEU A 301 -15.62 13.16 -18.70
N PRO A 302 -16.28 12.28 -17.92
CA PRO A 302 -17.68 11.93 -18.18
C PRO A 302 -18.64 13.12 -18.20
N ARG A 303 -18.30 14.25 -17.55
CA ARG A 303 -19.09 15.49 -17.59
C ARG A 303 -19.21 16.09 -18.99
N TRP A 304 -18.26 15.79 -19.88
CA TRP A 304 -18.26 16.20 -21.28
C TRP A 304 -18.57 15.04 -22.22
N GLY A 305 -19.09 13.92 -21.71
CA GLY A 305 -19.41 12.74 -22.51
C GLY A 305 -18.17 11.99 -23.01
N ILE A 306 -17.03 12.11 -22.32
CA ILE A 306 -15.77 11.50 -22.71
C ILE A 306 -15.40 10.38 -21.73
N GLY A 307 -14.96 9.25 -22.26
CA GLY A 307 -14.34 8.17 -21.50
C GLY A 307 -12.93 7.87 -21.95
N ILE A 308 -12.17 7.21 -21.09
CA ILE A 308 -10.81 6.76 -21.38
C ILE A 308 -10.59 5.35 -20.81
N THR A 309 -9.98 4.49 -21.61
CA THR A 309 -9.53 3.16 -21.21
C THR A 309 -8.29 2.76 -22.02
N ASN A 310 -7.77 1.57 -21.76
CA ASN A 310 -6.73 0.94 -22.56
C ASN A 310 -7.21 -0.40 -23.10
N LEU A 311 -6.65 -0.82 -24.23
CA LEU A 311 -6.85 -2.16 -24.77
C LEU A 311 -6.30 -3.22 -23.80
N VAL A 312 -5.05 -3.06 -23.37
CA VAL A 312 -4.37 -3.95 -22.43
C VAL A 312 -4.22 -3.23 -21.08
N SER A 313 -4.63 -3.88 -20.00
CA SER A 313 -4.56 -3.32 -18.63
C SER A 313 -3.15 -3.35 -18.04
N ARG A 314 -2.34 -4.32 -18.45
CA ARG A 314 -0.97 -4.54 -17.96
C ARG A 314 -0.03 -3.40 -18.39
N PRO A 315 0.69 -2.76 -17.46
CA PRO A 315 1.69 -1.78 -17.82
C PRO A 315 2.92 -2.39 -18.49
N THR A 316 3.51 -1.67 -19.44
CA THR A 316 4.79 -2.04 -20.06
C THR A 316 5.72 -0.84 -20.24
N ARG A 317 6.99 -1.10 -20.60
CA ARG A 317 7.94 0.00 -20.89
C ARG A 317 7.65 0.60 -22.25
N GLY A 318 7.16 -0.21 -23.18
CA GLY A 318 6.65 0.22 -24.48
C GLY A 318 5.86 -0.87 -25.18
N GLU A 319 5.40 -0.56 -26.38
CA GLU A 319 4.60 -1.45 -27.23
C GLU A 319 5.31 -2.78 -27.56
N ALA A 320 6.65 -2.79 -27.60
CA ALA A 320 7.42 -4.00 -27.90
C ALA A 320 7.31 -5.12 -26.85
N ASP A 321 6.85 -4.80 -25.63
CA ASP A 321 6.66 -5.77 -24.54
C ASP A 321 5.27 -6.45 -24.57
N LEU A 322 4.45 -6.16 -25.58
CA LEU A 322 3.14 -6.76 -25.81
C LEU A 322 3.21 -7.66 -27.05
N ASP A 323 2.82 -8.91 -26.88
CA ASP A 323 2.63 -9.80 -28.01
C ASP A 323 1.23 -9.65 -28.62
N TRP A 324 1.05 -10.19 -29.83
CA TRP A 324 -0.19 -10.02 -30.57
C TRP A 324 -1.36 -10.81 -29.97
N ASP A 325 -1.08 -11.97 -29.38
CA ASP A 325 -2.10 -12.85 -28.81
C ASP A 325 -2.67 -12.24 -27.52
N GLU A 326 -1.81 -11.61 -26.71
CA GLU A 326 -2.21 -10.80 -25.55
C GLU A 326 -3.15 -9.66 -25.97
N MET A 327 -2.81 -8.91 -27.02
CA MET A 327 -3.66 -7.83 -27.53
C MET A 327 -5.02 -8.34 -28.03
N LEU A 328 -5.04 -9.48 -28.74
CA LEU A 328 -6.28 -10.11 -29.21
C LEU A 328 -7.14 -10.65 -28.07
N ALA A 329 -6.52 -11.18 -27.02
CA ALA A 329 -7.22 -11.62 -25.82
C ALA A 329 -7.85 -10.42 -25.09
N ALA A 330 -7.08 -9.36 -24.86
CA ALA A 330 -7.53 -8.15 -24.18
C ALA A 330 -8.63 -7.40 -24.98
N ALA A 331 -8.60 -7.47 -26.31
CA ALA A 331 -9.65 -6.93 -27.17
C ALA A 331 -11.04 -7.51 -26.86
N ARG A 332 -11.12 -8.77 -26.42
CA ARG A 332 -12.41 -9.39 -26.05
C ARG A 332 -13.03 -8.67 -24.87
N ASP A 333 -12.22 -8.34 -23.86
CA ASP A 333 -12.68 -7.65 -22.66
C ASP A 333 -13.09 -6.21 -22.98
N LEU A 334 -12.31 -5.52 -23.82
CA LEU A 334 -12.66 -4.18 -24.29
C LEU A 334 -14.00 -4.18 -25.06
N ARG A 335 -14.23 -5.14 -25.96
CA ARG A 335 -15.51 -5.26 -26.68
C ARG A 335 -16.68 -5.48 -25.72
N ARG A 336 -16.51 -6.29 -24.67
CA ARG A 336 -17.54 -6.46 -23.63
C ARG A 336 -17.85 -5.12 -22.95
N LYS A 337 -16.82 -4.39 -22.50
CA LYS A 337 -17.00 -3.05 -21.92
C LYS A 337 -17.75 -2.12 -22.88
N MET A 338 -17.39 -2.10 -24.18
CA MET A 338 -18.09 -1.24 -25.15
C MET A 338 -19.55 -1.67 -25.34
N ALA A 339 -19.85 -2.97 -25.32
CA ALA A 339 -21.21 -3.47 -25.37
C ALA A 339 -22.04 -3.12 -24.12
N ASP A 340 -21.40 -3.06 -22.95
CA ASP A 340 -22.04 -2.73 -21.68
C ASP A 340 -22.27 -1.22 -21.52
N TYR A 341 -21.24 -0.40 -21.77
CA TYR A 341 -21.29 1.05 -21.59
C TYR A 341 -21.89 1.82 -22.79
N ARG A 342 -21.95 1.19 -23.96
CA ARG A 342 -22.60 1.73 -25.18
C ARG A 342 -22.23 3.19 -25.51
N PRO A 343 -20.94 3.54 -25.66
CA PRO A 343 -20.59 4.85 -26.18
C PRO A 343 -21.03 5.00 -27.65
N ARG A 344 -21.20 6.23 -28.12
CA ARG A 344 -21.53 6.50 -29.54
C ARG A 344 -20.34 6.21 -30.46
N VAL A 345 -19.14 6.57 -30.01
CA VAL A 345 -17.87 6.39 -30.74
C VAL A 345 -16.84 5.74 -29.83
N VAL A 346 -16.08 4.80 -30.38
CA VAL A 346 -14.83 4.33 -29.78
C VAL A 346 -13.67 4.82 -30.65
N ALA A 347 -12.77 5.60 -30.05
CA ALA A 347 -11.63 6.22 -30.72
C ALA A 347 -10.34 5.47 -30.32
N LEU A 348 -9.76 4.72 -31.27
CA LEU A 348 -8.68 3.78 -31.06
C LEU A 348 -7.36 4.48 -31.36
N LEU A 349 -6.55 4.75 -30.35
CA LEU A 349 -5.34 5.54 -30.48
C LEU A 349 -4.18 4.69 -31.02
N GLY A 350 -4.23 4.40 -32.31
CA GLY A 350 -3.17 3.72 -33.06
C GLY A 350 -3.64 2.48 -33.81
N LYS A 351 -3.02 2.24 -34.98
CA LYS A 351 -3.45 1.17 -35.91
C LYS A 351 -3.43 -0.22 -35.28
N GLN A 352 -2.47 -0.52 -34.41
CA GLN A 352 -2.38 -1.83 -33.76
C GLN A 352 -3.49 -2.03 -32.72
N VAL A 353 -3.85 -0.97 -31.98
CA VAL A 353 -4.99 -1.00 -31.06
C VAL A 353 -6.26 -1.31 -31.85
N TYR A 354 -6.51 -0.60 -32.96
CA TYR A 354 -7.66 -0.85 -33.82
C TYR A 354 -7.67 -2.25 -34.40
N ARG A 355 -6.55 -2.73 -34.97
CA ARG A 355 -6.47 -4.08 -35.55
C ARG A 355 -6.78 -5.17 -34.53
N ALA A 356 -6.22 -5.09 -33.33
CA ALA A 356 -6.51 -6.04 -32.27
C ALA A 356 -7.98 -5.94 -31.84
N TYR A 357 -8.48 -4.72 -31.62
CA TYR A 357 -9.88 -4.47 -31.30
C TYR A 357 -10.84 -5.02 -32.35
N ALA A 358 -10.55 -4.88 -33.64
CA ALA A 358 -11.36 -5.40 -34.75
C ALA A 358 -11.11 -6.88 -35.06
N GLY A 359 -10.12 -7.52 -34.41
CA GLY A 359 -9.75 -8.92 -34.64
C GLY A 359 -9.09 -9.17 -35.99
N LEU A 360 -8.37 -8.18 -36.51
CA LEU A 360 -7.65 -8.25 -37.79
C LEU A 360 -6.25 -8.81 -37.60
N ALA A 361 -5.61 -9.21 -38.71
CA ALA A 361 -4.19 -9.52 -38.71
C ALA A 361 -3.35 -8.26 -38.42
N ARG A 362 -2.19 -8.41 -37.77
CA ARG A 362 -1.28 -7.30 -37.41
C ARG A 362 -0.84 -6.45 -38.61
N SER A 363 -0.75 -7.06 -39.80
CA SER A 363 -0.37 -6.43 -41.06
C SER A 363 -1.55 -5.93 -41.90
N ALA A 364 -2.80 -6.14 -41.45
CA ALA A 364 -3.97 -5.78 -42.24
C ALA A 364 -3.97 -4.28 -42.59
N PRO A 365 -4.26 -3.91 -43.85
CA PRO A 365 -4.35 -2.51 -44.23
C PRO A 365 -5.55 -1.86 -43.53
N VAL A 366 -5.32 -0.72 -42.88
CA VAL A 366 -6.36 0.08 -42.21
C VAL A 366 -6.07 1.57 -42.47
N ALA A 367 -7.13 2.31 -42.81
CA ALA A 367 -7.06 3.75 -43.09
C ALA A 367 -7.32 4.55 -41.80
N TRP A 368 -6.84 5.78 -41.73
CA TRP A 368 -7.17 6.70 -40.63
C TRP A 368 -8.60 7.22 -40.77
N GLY A 369 -9.23 7.59 -39.65
CA GLY A 369 -10.58 8.15 -39.61
C GLY A 369 -11.68 7.14 -39.28
N LEU A 370 -12.90 7.42 -39.72
CA LEU A 370 -14.06 6.57 -39.47
C LEU A 370 -13.92 5.24 -40.21
N GLN A 371 -14.08 4.14 -39.46
CA GLN A 371 -13.96 2.81 -40.01
C GLN A 371 -15.31 2.33 -40.55
N PRO A 372 -15.33 1.61 -41.69
CA PRO A 372 -16.57 1.16 -42.31
C PRO A 372 -17.23 0.02 -41.55
N ARG A 373 -16.48 -0.68 -40.69
CA ARG A 373 -16.96 -1.82 -39.90
C ARG A 373 -17.28 -1.38 -38.47
N GLN A 374 -18.28 -2.04 -37.90
CA GLN A 374 -18.56 -2.02 -36.47
C GLN A 374 -18.30 -3.42 -35.91
N THR A 375 -17.34 -3.52 -35.01
CA THR A 375 -17.00 -4.73 -34.23
C THR A 375 -18.04 -4.96 -33.14
N VAL A 376 -18.56 -3.88 -32.54
CA VAL A 376 -19.72 -3.90 -31.64
C VAL A 376 -20.85 -3.14 -32.29
N ALA A 377 -21.97 -3.82 -32.52
CA ALA A 377 -23.10 -3.26 -33.27
C ALA A 377 -23.63 -1.96 -32.63
N GLY A 378 -23.78 -0.92 -33.46
CA GLY A 378 -24.29 0.39 -33.06
C GLY A 378 -23.24 1.34 -32.50
N ILE A 379 -21.95 0.96 -32.48
CA ILE A 379 -20.85 1.81 -32.02
C ILE A 379 -19.96 2.15 -33.21
N LEU A 380 -19.76 3.45 -33.45
CA LEU A 380 -18.84 3.90 -34.49
C LEU A 380 -17.39 3.73 -34.05
N GLU A 381 -16.53 3.35 -34.98
CA GLU A 381 -15.11 3.11 -34.72
C GLU A 381 -14.29 4.17 -35.45
N PHE A 382 -13.46 4.91 -34.71
CA PHE A 382 -12.58 5.93 -35.25
C PHE A 382 -11.13 5.58 -34.94
N LEU A 383 -10.25 5.76 -35.91
CA LEU A 383 -8.81 5.52 -35.80
C LEU A 383 -8.00 6.78 -35.97
#